data_AF-A0A2S0KN86-F1
#
_entry.id   AF-A0A2S0KN86-F1
#
_cell.length_a   1.000
_cell.length_b   1.000
_cell.length_c   1.000
_cell.angle_alpha   90.00
_cell.angle_beta   90.00
_cell.angle_gamma   90.00
#
_symmetry.space_group_name_H-M   'P 1'
#
loop_
_entity.id
_entity.type
_entity.pdbx_description
1 polymer ?
#
loop_
_entity_poly.entity_id
_entity_poly.type
_entity_poly.pdbx_seq_one_letter_code
_entity_poly.pdbx_strand_id
1 'polypeptide(L)'
;MLTGELRKQVDAIWETLWNEGSSNPLTNIEQITYLIFMKSLDQTELGKEQDANLLGFEHVSIFPNDKPEYRWHVFKNLEATELFTLMQQEIFPFIKSLQGDDGETSFSRYMKDAIFQINKPSTLQKVVEAVDKLPTDDRDMQGDIYEYLLSQLQQSGTNGQFRTPRHIINMMVDLVQPTPEDSICDPAMGFRVIIVIEANSYVNTRSSRLLPKFKAQKINSWCAA
;
A
#
# COMPACT_ATOMS: atom_id res chain seq x y z
N MET A 1 3.07 -5.47 -14.62
CA MET A 1 4.48 -5.16 -14.99
C MET A 1 4.58 -3.67 -15.24
N LEU A 2 5.42 -2.95 -14.47
CA LEU A 2 5.55 -1.50 -14.59
C LEU A 2 6.02 -1.05 -15.98
N THR A 3 5.36 -0.03 -16.51
CA THR A 3 5.77 0.66 -17.73
C THR A 3 7.07 1.46 -17.50
N GLY A 4 7.80 1.75 -18.57
CA GLY A 4 9.03 2.56 -18.48
C GLY A 4 8.78 3.98 -17.96
N GLU A 5 7.60 4.53 -18.22
CA GLU A 5 7.19 5.84 -17.70
C GLU A 5 6.99 5.81 -16.19
N LEU A 6 6.32 4.78 -15.68
CA LEU A 6 6.03 4.66 -14.26
C LEU A 6 7.30 4.41 -13.43
N ARG A 7 8.25 3.65 -13.99
CA ARG A 7 9.60 3.52 -13.40
C ARG A 7 10.29 4.86 -13.24
N LYS A 8 10.27 5.71 -14.29
CA LYS A 8 10.85 7.06 -14.22
C LYS A 8 10.19 7.93 -13.15
N GLN A 9 8.87 7.82 -12.96
CA GLN A 9 8.17 8.55 -11.91
C GLN A 9 8.62 8.09 -10.52
N VAL A 10 8.75 6.78 -10.31
CA VAL A 10 9.25 6.22 -9.05
C VAL A 10 10.71 6.60 -8.80
N ASP A 11 11.55 6.56 -9.84
CA ASP A 11 12.94 7.00 -9.78
C ASP A 11 13.05 8.49 -9.41
N ALA A 12 12.18 9.34 -9.95
CA ALA A 12 12.15 10.77 -9.60
C ALA A 12 11.79 11.02 -8.12
N ILE A 13 10.86 10.23 -7.57
CA ILE A 13 10.52 10.27 -6.14
C ILE A 13 11.74 9.87 -5.31
N TRP A 14 12.38 8.76 -5.70
CA TRP A 14 13.58 8.25 -5.06
C TRP A 14 14.72 9.28 -5.03
N GLU A 15 15.03 9.87 -6.19
CA GLU A 15 16.08 10.88 -6.33
C GLU A 15 15.81 12.12 -5.49
N THR A 16 14.54 12.54 -5.37
CA THR A 16 14.15 13.69 -4.54
C THR A 16 14.50 13.43 -3.07
N LEU A 17 14.16 12.26 -2.54
CA LEU A 17 14.48 11.89 -1.15
C LEU A 17 15.98 11.66 -0.94
N TRP A 18 16.67 11.06 -1.92
CA TRP A 18 18.11 10.80 -1.88
C TRP A 18 18.92 12.11 -1.81
N ASN A 19 18.63 13.06 -2.71
CA ASN A 19 19.40 14.30 -2.84
C ASN A 19 19.20 15.26 -1.64
N GLU A 20 18.07 15.16 -0.94
CA GLU A 20 17.70 16.12 0.10
C GLU A 20 18.13 15.73 1.53
N GLY A 21 18.88 14.62 1.66
CA GLY A 21 19.68 14.31 2.86
C GLY A 21 19.31 13.02 3.59
N SER A 22 18.37 12.23 3.08
CA SER A 22 18.11 10.89 3.61
C SER A 22 19.07 9.89 2.98
N SER A 23 20.25 9.75 3.61
CA SER A 23 21.33 8.87 3.16
C SER A 23 21.06 7.38 3.32
N ASN A 24 19.93 7.01 3.94
CA ASN A 24 19.52 5.62 4.13
C ASN A 24 18.47 5.22 3.07
N PRO A 25 18.83 4.35 2.11
CA PRO A 25 17.90 3.81 1.11
C PRO A 25 16.63 3.19 1.72
N LEU A 26 16.77 2.49 2.85
CA LEU A 26 15.69 1.76 3.51
C LEU A 26 14.65 2.73 4.08
N THR A 27 15.12 3.79 4.75
CA THR A 27 14.28 4.89 5.22
C THR A 27 13.48 5.52 4.07
N ASN A 28 14.10 5.76 2.92
CA ASN A 28 13.39 6.36 1.78
C ASN A 28 12.22 5.49 1.30
N ILE A 29 12.42 4.17 1.23
CA ILE A 29 11.32 3.25 0.87
C ILE A 29 10.21 3.31 1.90
N GLU A 30 10.53 3.30 3.19
CA GLU A 30 9.52 3.42 4.25
C GLU A 30 8.71 4.71 4.11
N GLN A 31 9.36 5.86 3.91
CA GLN A 31 8.68 7.14 3.75
C GLN A 31 7.76 7.16 2.51
N ILE A 32 8.22 6.63 1.38
CA ILE A 32 7.39 6.50 0.16
C ILE A 32 6.21 5.56 0.42
N THR A 33 6.45 4.45 1.12
CA THR A 33 5.42 3.45 1.44
C THR A 33 4.33 4.04 2.33
N TYR A 34 4.69 4.85 3.33
CA TYR A 34 3.71 5.55 4.17
C TYR A 34 2.83 6.49 3.34
N LEU A 35 3.40 7.26 2.41
CA LEU A 35 2.63 8.17 1.57
C LEU A 35 1.72 7.44 0.58
N ILE A 36 2.21 6.37 -0.06
CA ILE A 36 1.37 5.51 -0.92
C ILE A 36 0.21 4.92 -0.11
N PHE A 37 0.48 4.47 1.12
CA PHE A 37 -0.54 3.95 2.01
C PHE A 37 -1.61 5.00 2.35
N MET A 38 -1.21 6.22 2.74
CA MET A 38 -2.15 7.31 3.03
C MET A 38 -3.04 7.64 1.83
N LYS A 39 -2.46 7.68 0.63
CA LYS A 39 -3.20 7.91 -0.62
C LYS A 39 -4.21 6.80 -0.89
N SER A 40 -3.76 5.54 -0.81
CA SER A 40 -4.59 4.35 -1.01
C SER A 40 -5.75 4.28 -0.01
N LEU A 41 -5.49 4.67 1.23
CA LEU A 41 -6.47 4.72 2.30
C LEU A 41 -7.60 5.71 1.99
N ASP A 42 -7.24 6.94 1.60
CA ASP A 42 -8.22 7.96 1.22
C ASP A 42 -9.01 7.59 -0.04
N GLN A 43 -8.36 7.01 -1.05
CA GLN A 43 -9.06 6.54 -2.26
C GLN A 43 -10.07 5.43 -1.95
N THR A 44 -9.69 4.48 -1.09
CA THR A 44 -10.58 3.42 -0.63
C THR A 44 -11.79 4.01 0.10
N GLU A 45 -11.56 5.04 0.92
CA GLU A 45 -12.63 5.70 1.66
C GLU A 45 -13.59 6.50 0.76
N LEU A 46 -13.05 7.24 -0.21
CA LEU A 46 -13.85 7.91 -1.24
C LEU A 46 -14.73 6.92 -2.02
N GLY A 47 -14.20 5.74 -2.34
CA GLY A 47 -14.97 4.67 -2.98
C GLY A 47 -16.15 4.20 -2.13
N LYS A 48 -15.93 3.98 -0.82
CA LYS A 48 -17.01 3.59 0.10
C LYS A 48 -18.07 4.68 0.26
N GLU A 49 -17.66 5.94 0.34
CA GLU A 49 -18.57 7.08 0.40
C GLU A 49 -19.45 7.16 -0.85
N GLN A 50 -18.85 6.95 -2.03
CA GLN A 50 -19.60 6.91 -3.30
C GLN A 50 -20.59 5.75 -3.33
N ASP A 51 -20.17 4.53 -2.93
CA ASP A 51 -21.03 3.35 -2.87
C ASP A 51 -22.20 3.55 -1.88
N ALA A 52 -21.92 4.12 -0.71
CA ALA A 52 -22.91 4.41 0.32
C ALA A 52 -23.96 5.42 -0.15
N ASN A 53 -23.50 6.50 -0.80
CA ASN A 53 -24.38 7.50 -1.41
C ASN A 53 -25.25 6.91 -2.52
N LEU A 54 -24.69 6.01 -3.34
CA LEU A 54 -25.41 5.35 -4.43
C LEU A 54 -26.46 4.35 -3.92
N LEU A 55 -26.11 3.58 -2.89
CA LEU A 55 -26.93 2.49 -2.36
C LEU A 55 -27.83 2.93 -1.19
N GLY A 56 -27.66 4.16 -0.69
CA GLY A 56 -28.51 4.78 0.32
C GLY A 56 -28.31 4.23 1.75
N PHE A 57 -27.10 3.78 2.09
CA PHE A 57 -26.77 3.36 3.46
C PHE A 57 -25.82 4.35 4.13
N GLU A 58 -25.82 4.37 5.46
CA GLU A 58 -24.88 5.19 6.23
C GLU A 58 -23.47 4.60 6.19
N HIS A 59 -22.48 5.44 5.88
CA HIS A 59 -21.07 5.09 5.92
C HIS A 59 -20.40 5.74 7.13
N VAL A 60 -19.72 4.95 7.94
CA VAL A 60 -18.93 5.45 9.07
C VAL A 60 -17.50 5.64 8.59
N SER A 61 -17.08 6.90 8.52
CA SER A 61 -15.73 7.28 8.08
C SER A 61 -14.67 6.77 9.05
N ILE A 62 -13.56 6.24 8.52
CA ILE A 62 -12.36 5.93 9.32
C ILE A 62 -11.60 7.22 9.71
N PHE A 63 -11.80 8.30 8.97
CA PHE A 63 -11.23 9.61 9.27
C PHE A 63 -12.17 10.40 10.19
N PRO A 64 -11.64 11.19 11.15
CA PRO A 64 -12.46 12.01 12.01
C PRO A 64 -13.24 13.07 11.20
N ASN A 65 -14.53 13.20 11.48
CA ASN A 65 -15.42 14.13 10.74
C ASN A 65 -15.05 15.60 10.96
N ASP A 66 -14.39 15.93 12.07
CA ASP A 66 -13.90 17.26 12.42
C ASP A 66 -12.52 17.57 11.84
N LYS A 67 -11.88 16.61 11.16
CA LYS A 67 -10.53 16.70 10.59
C LYS A 67 -10.48 16.33 9.10
N PRO A 68 -11.20 17.06 8.22
CA PRO A 68 -11.14 16.81 6.77
C PRO A 68 -9.72 16.97 6.20
N GLU A 69 -8.87 17.78 6.85
CA GLU A 69 -7.48 18.01 6.47
C GLU A 69 -6.59 16.74 6.59
N TYR A 70 -7.06 15.65 7.21
CA TYR A 70 -6.32 14.39 7.25
C TYR A 70 -6.43 13.57 5.97
N ARG A 71 -7.35 13.95 5.07
CA ARG A 71 -7.61 13.23 3.82
C ARG A 71 -6.58 13.61 2.76
N TRP A 72 -6.02 12.62 2.05
CA TRP A 72 -5.02 12.84 1.00
C TRP A 72 -5.47 13.87 -0.05
N HIS A 73 -6.70 13.75 -0.53
CA HIS A 73 -7.27 14.65 -1.53
C HIS A 73 -7.40 16.11 -1.04
N VAL A 74 -7.35 16.34 0.28
CA VAL A 74 -7.34 17.67 0.90
C VAL A 74 -5.91 18.15 1.12
N PHE A 75 -5.12 17.44 1.92
CA PHE A 75 -3.80 17.95 2.34
C PHE A 75 -2.81 18.10 1.20
N LYS A 76 -2.97 17.36 0.09
CA LYS A 76 -2.08 17.47 -1.07
C LYS A 76 -2.07 18.86 -1.70
N ASN A 77 -3.09 19.67 -1.43
CA ASN A 77 -3.21 21.03 -1.96
C ASN A 77 -2.79 22.10 -0.93
N LEU A 78 -2.32 21.71 0.26
CA LEU A 78 -1.84 22.65 1.26
C LEU A 78 -0.45 23.18 0.90
N GLU A 79 -0.13 24.35 1.43
CA GLU A 79 1.19 24.95 1.29
C GLU A 79 2.24 24.11 2.03
N ALA A 80 3.48 24.09 1.51
CA ALA A 80 4.54 23.19 1.98
C ALA A 80 4.72 23.20 3.51
N THR A 81 4.78 24.39 4.12
CA THR A 81 4.99 24.56 5.56
C THR A 81 3.82 24.02 6.37
N GLU A 82 2.59 24.31 5.93
CA GLU A 82 1.36 23.86 6.60
C GLU A 82 1.23 22.34 6.51
N LEU A 83 1.40 21.78 5.30
CA LEU A 83 1.43 20.34 5.06
C LEU A 83 2.46 19.65 5.96
N PHE A 84 3.65 20.21 6.07
CA PHE A 84 4.72 19.64 6.88
C PHE A 84 4.38 19.58 8.37
N THR A 85 3.90 20.69 8.93
CA THR A 85 3.48 20.75 10.33
C THR A 85 2.34 19.79 10.60
N LEU A 86 1.30 19.81 9.76
CA LEU A 86 0.14 18.95 9.88
C LEU A 86 0.50 17.46 9.74
N MET A 87 1.37 17.11 8.80
CA MET A 87 1.83 15.75 8.58
C MET A 87 2.56 15.18 9.79
N GLN A 88 3.49 15.94 10.36
CA GLN A 88 4.30 15.48 11.50
C GLN A 88 3.52 15.44 12.81
N GLN A 89 2.69 16.44 13.07
CA GLN A 89 2.05 16.62 14.38
C GLN A 89 0.72 15.88 14.50
N GLU A 90 0.01 15.67 13.39
CA GLU A 90 -1.38 15.24 13.42
C GLU A 90 -1.63 14.02 12.52
N ILE A 91 -1.37 14.12 11.21
CA ILE A 91 -1.73 13.07 10.24
C ILE A 91 -0.94 11.79 10.52
N PHE A 92 0.40 11.85 10.63
CA PHE A 92 1.19 10.64 10.82
C PHE A 92 0.87 9.93 12.14
N PRO A 93 0.75 10.63 13.30
CA PRO A 93 0.24 10.03 14.52
C PRO A 93 -1.15 9.39 14.39
N PHE A 94 -2.08 10.02 13.67
CA PHE A 94 -3.40 9.45 13.40
C PHE A 94 -3.31 8.17 12.57
N ILE A 95 -2.50 8.16 11.50
CA ILE A 95 -2.32 6.96 10.67
C ILE A 95 -1.75 5.80 11.47
N LYS A 96 -0.83 6.07 12.41
CA LYS A 96 -0.27 5.04 13.31
C LYS A 96 -1.35 4.40 14.20
N SER A 97 -2.40 5.12 14.59
CA SER A 97 -3.42 4.67 15.54
C SER A 97 -4.70 4.10 14.92
N LEU A 98 -4.81 4.05 13.58
CA LEU A 98 -6.01 3.63 12.84
C LEU A 98 -6.64 2.28 13.24
N GLN A 99 -5.85 1.31 13.69
CA GLN A 99 -6.34 -0.02 14.13
C GLN A 99 -6.13 -0.27 15.62
N GLY A 100 -6.04 0.79 16.42
CA GLY A 100 -5.67 0.71 17.83
C GLY A 100 -4.16 0.59 18.05
N ASP A 101 -3.72 0.92 19.27
CA ASP A 101 -2.31 0.87 19.70
C ASP A 101 -2.03 -0.35 20.61
N ASP A 102 -2.90 -1.37 20.52
CA ASP A 102 -2.87 -2.58 21.36
C ASP A 102 -1.88 -3.65 20.86
N GLY A 103 -1.42 -3.55 19.62
CA GLY A 103 -0.53 -4.53 18.98
C GLY A 103 -1.23 -5.82 18.54
N GLU A 104 -2.56 -5.87 18.56
CA GLU A 104 -3.35 -7.06 18.22
C GLU A 104 -3.43 -7.28 16.70
N THR A 105 -3.29 -6.22 15.90
CA THR A 105 -3.31 -6.30 14.43
C THR A 105 -1.89 -6.31 13.86
N SER A 106 -1.69 -6.98 12.71
CA SER A 106 -0.41 -6.90 11.99
C SER A 106 -0.04 -5.45 11.65
N PHE A 107 -1.03 -4.62 11.32
CA PHE A 107 -0.84 -3.20 11.05
C PHE A 107 -0.28 -2.44 12.26
N SER A 108 -0.90 -2.54 13.43
CA SER A 108 -0.46 -1.81 14.63
C SER A 108 0.94 -2.23 15.07
N ARG A 109 1.30 -3.52 14.91
CA ARG A 109 2.67 -4.00 15.18
C ARG A 109 3.73 -3.35 14.28
N TYR A 110 3.49 -3.26 12.97
CA TYR A 110 4.43 -2.63 12.04
C TYR A 110 4.49 -1.11 12.20
N MET A 111 3.36 -0.47 12.51
CA MET A 111 3.31 0.98 12.65
C MET A 111 3.79 1.49 14.01
N LYS A 112 3.79 0.68 15.08
CA LYS A 112 4.14 1.11 16.44
C LYS A 112 5.41 1.97 16.52
N ASP A 113 6.50 1.47 15.93
CA ASP A 113 7.82 2.13 15.94
C ASP A 113 8.09 2.96 14.68
N ALA A 114 7.09 3.14 13.81
CA ALA A 114 7.22 3.95 12.61
C ALA A 114 7.47 5.42 12.96
N ILE A 115 8.44 6.03 12.28
CA ILE A 115 8.82 7.44 12.42
C ILE A 115 8.77 8.10 11.04
N PHE A 116 8.15 9.27 10.98
CA PHE A 116 8.17 10.11 9.79
C PHE A 116 9.48 10.90 9.75
N GLN A 117 10.27 10.73 8.70
CA GLN A 117 11.66 11.20 8.63
C GLN A 117 11.93 12.17 7.47
N ILE A 118 10.88 12.63 6.76
CA ILE A 118 11.02 13.75 5.82
C ILE A 118 11.13 15.04 6.65
N ASN A 119 12.29 15.72 6.55
CA ASN A 119 12.66 16.82 7.45
C ASN A 119 12.50 18.23 6.84
N LYS A 120 12.12 18.34 5.58
CA LYS A 120 12.00 19.60 4.86
C LYS A 120 10.60 19.76 4.26
N PRO A 121 9.93 20.90 4.46
CA PRO A 121 8.60 21.16 3.90
C PRO A 121 8.54 21.03 2.37
N SER A 122 9.53 21.61 1.66
CA SER A 122 9.58 21.57 0.19
C SER A 122 9.78 20.16 -0.35
N THR A 123 10.56 19.33 0.34
CA THR A 123 10.74 17.90 0.01
C THR A 123 9.42 17.17 0.09
N LEU A 124 8.70 17.35 1.21
CA LEU A 124 7.43 16.69 1.42
C LEU A 124 6.43 17.05 0.34
N GLN A 125 6.29 18.33 0.02
CA GLN A 125 5.37 18.78 -1.03
C GLN A 125 5.69 18.14 -2.39
N LYS A 126 6.96 18.17 -2.83
CA LYS A 126 7.39 17.53 -4.09
C LYS A 126 7.08 16.03 -4.11
N VAL A 127 7.35 15.33 -3.01
CA VAL A 127 7.12 13.89 -2.92
C VAL A 127 5.62 13.58 -2.93
N VAL A 128 4.80 14.35 -2.21
CA VAL A 128 3.33 14.21 -2.22
C VAL A 128 2.78 14.44 -3.62
N GLU A 129 3.20 15.50 -4.32
CA GLU A 129 2.79 15.77 -5.70
C GLU A 129 3.19 14.65 -6.68
N ALA A 130 4.37 14.06 -6.47
CA ALA A 130 4.86 12.97 -7.30
C ALA A 130 4.10 11.66 -7.02
N VAL A 131 3.84 11.34 -5.74
CA VAL A 131 3.03 10.18 -5.32
C VAL A 131 1.57 10.33 -5.78
N ASP A 132 1.03 11.56 -5.82
CA ASP A 132 -0.33 11.82 -6.30
C ASP A 132 -0.52 11.39 -7.77
N LYS A 133 0.55 11.39 -8.57
CA LYS A 133 0.53 10.96 -9.98
C LYS A 133 0.63 9.44 -10.16
N LEU A 134 1.03 8.69 -9.13
CA LEU A 134 1.13 7.24 -9.23
C LEU A 134 -0.28 6.59 -9.25
N PRO A 135 -0.52 5.57 -10.11
CA PRO A 135 -1.76 4.80 -10.05
C PRO A 135 -1.75 3.91 -8.80
N THR A 136 -2.56 4.29 -7.82
CA THR A 136 -2.74 3.57 -6.55
C THR A 136 -4.14 2.97 -6.43
N ASP A 137 -4.92 3.01 -7.49
CA ASP A 137 -6.25 2.40 -7.61
C ASP A 137 -6.19 0.88 -7.78
N ASP A 138 -5.14 0.38 -8.43
CA ASP A 138 -4.91 -1.06 -8.62
C ASP A 138 -3.90 -1.60 -7.59
N ARG A 139 -4.34 -2.58 -6.78
CA ARG A 139 -3.50 -3.26 -5.78
C ARG A 139 -2.29 -3.97 -6.40
N ASP A 140 -2.45 -4.52 -7.61
CA ASP A 140 -1.36 -5.18 -8.31
C ASP A 140 -0.30 -4.15 -8.75
N MET A 141 -0.73 -2.96 -9.18
CA MET A 141 0.17 -1.85 -9.52
C MET A 141 0.91 -1.31 -8.30
N GLN A 142 0.23 -1.17 -7.15
CA GLN A 142 0.90 -0.81 -5.88
C GLN A 142 1.97 -1.82 -5.50
N GLY A 143 1.67 -3.12 -5.62
CA GLY A 143 2.63 -4.19 -5.39
C GLY A 143 3.83 -4.10 -6.32
N ASP A 144 3.59 -3.91 -7.62
CA ASP A 144 4.64 -3.73 -8.62
C ASP A 144 5.53 -2.50 -8.32
N ILE A 145 4.95 -1.37 -7.89
CA ILE A 145 5.69 -0.14 -7.50
C ILE A 145 6.58 -0.42 -6.30
N TYR A 146 6.03 -1.02 -5.24
CA TYR A 146 6.77 -1.36 -4.04
C TYR A 146 7.91 -2.36 -4.35
N GLU A 147 7.65 -3.35 -5.19
CA GLU A 147 8.67 -4.28 -5.66
C GLU A 147 9.81 -3.60 -6.41
N TYR A 148 9.49 -2.60 -7.22
CA TYR A 148 10.49 -1.83 -7.96
C TYR A 148 11.32 -0.96 -7.03
N LEU A 149 10.71 -0.28 -6.06
CA LEU A 149 11.43 0.43 -5.00
C LEU A 149 12.41 -0.50 -4.28
N LEU A 150 11.98 -1.71 -3.88
CA LEU A 150 12.86 -2.70 -3.27
C LEU A 150 14.00 -3.14 -4.20
N SER A 151 13.78 -3.19 -5.51
CA SER A 151 14.85 -3.52 -6.47
C SER A 151 15.93 -2.44 -6.55
N GLN A 152 15.60 -1.17 -6.25
CA GLN A 152 16.57 -0.08 -6.17
C GLN A 152 17.49 -0.24 -4.95
N LEU A 153 17.02 -0.81 -3.83
CA LEU A 153 17.92 -1.20 -2.72
C LEU A 153 18.98 -2.21 -3.16
N GLN A 154 18.60 -3.16 -4.02
CA GLN A 154 19.43 -4.31 -4.40
C GLN A 154 20.54 -3.96 -5.40
N GLN A 155 20.44 -2.84 -6.12
CA GLN A 155 21.54 -2.36 -6.98
C GLN A 155 22.76 -1.88 -6.17
N SER A 156 22.62 -1.73 -4.85
CA SER A 156 23.70 -1.36 -3.92
C SER A 156 24.59 -2.53 -3.48
N GLY A 157 24.27 -3.78 -3.82
CA GLY A 157 25.07 -4.95 -3.41
C GLY A 157 24.40 -6.29 -3.73
N THR A 158 25.19 -7.18 -4.35
CA THR A 158 24.93 -8.61 -4.64
C THR A 158 23.94 -9.25 -3.67
N ASN A 159 22.72 -9.61 -4.12
CA ASN A 159 21.86 -10.66 -3.52
C ASN A 159 20.50 -10.82 -4.26
N GLY A 160 20.50 -11.47 -5.43
CA GLY A 160 19.28 -11.93 -6.12
C GLY A 160 18.50 -13.06 -5.42
N GLN A 161 18.72 -13.25 -4.11
CA GLN A 161 18.33 -14.43 -3.33
C GLN A 161 16.91 -14.41 -2.75
N PHE A 162 16.12 -13.36 -3.03
CA PHE A 162 14.79 -13.15 -2.43
C PHE A 162 13.64 -13.08 -3.46
N ARG A 163 13.85 -13.52 -4.71
CA ARG A 163 12.82 -13.38 -5.76
C ARG A 163 12.57 -14.65 -6.55
N THR A 164 11.30 -15.02 -6.63
CA THR A 164 10.76 -15.95 -7.63
C THR A 164 10.17 -15.14 -8.79
N PRO A 165 10.54 -15.38 -10.06
CA PRO A 165 9.94 -14.69 -11.21
C PRO A 165 8.42 -14.91 -11.30
N ARG A 166 7.65 -13.90 -11.70
CA ARG A 166 6.18 -13.94 -11.75
C ARG A 166 5.63 -15.10 -12.59
N HIS A 167 6.24 -15.41 -13.73
CA HIS A 167 5.81 -16.54 -14.55
C HIS A 167 6.00 -17.90 -13.84
N ILE A 168 6.99 -18.03 -12.95
CA ILE A 168 7.19 -19.23 -12.13
C ILE A 168 6.13 -19.29 -11.03
N ILE A 169 5.83 -18.17 -10.37
CA ILE A 169 4.77 -18.11 -9.35
C ILE A 169 3.42 -18.48 -9.97
N ASN A 170 3.06 -17.88 -11.10
CA ASN A 170 1.81 -18.17 -11.79
C ASN A 170 1.73 -19.65 -12.20
N MET A 171 2.83 -20.20 -12.75
CA MET A 171 2.91 -21.63 -13.06
C MET A 171 2.72 -22.50 -11.80
N MET A 172 3.35 -22.15 -10.68
CA MET A 172 3.21 -22.89 -9.41
C MET A 172 1.76 -22.87 -8.93
N VAL A 173 1.10 -21.71 -8.94
CA VAL A 173 -0.30 -21.56 -8.52
C VAL A 173 -1.25 -22.29 -9.49
N ASP A 174 -1.00 -22.21 -10.80
CA ASP A 174 -1.80 -22.92 -11.82
C ASP A 174 -1.70 -24.43 -11.71
N LEU A 175 -0.55 -24.96 -11.26
CA LEU A 175 -0.34 -26.39 -11.01
C LEU A 175 -0.96 -26.83 -9.68
N VAL A 176 -0.85 -26.01 -8.62
CA VAL A 176 -1.37 -26.32 -7.29
C VAL A 176 -2.90 -26.22 -7.23
N GLN A 177 -3.49 -25.28 -7.99
CA GLN A 177 -4.94 -25.03 -8.05
C GLN A 177 -5.62 -24.91 -6.67
N PRO A 178 -5.16 -23.98 -5.81
CA PRO A 178 -5.67 -23.85 -4.45
C PRO A 178 -7.17 -23.53 -4.42
N THR A 179 -7.84 -24.00 -3.37
CA THR A 179 -9.27 -23.81 -3.07
C THR A 179 -9.46 -23.00 -1.78
N PRO A 180 -10.65 -22.39 -1.53
CA PRO A 180 -10.92 -21.67 -0.29
C PRO A 180 -10.75 -22.50 0.99
N GLU A 181 -10.88 -23.82 0.88
CA GLU A 181 -10.73 -24.76 1.99
C GLU A 181 -9.26 -25.09 2.31
N ASP A 182 -8.33 -24.72 1.42
CA ASP A 182 -6.90 -25.03 1.57
C ASP A 182 -6.18 -24.01 2.45
N SER A 183 -5.27 -24.51 3.28
CA SER A 183 -4.32 -23.67 4.03
C SER A 183 -3.00 -23.58 3.29
N ILE A 184 -2.53 -22.36 3.03
CA ILE A 184 -1.33 -22.09 2.24
C ILE A 184 -0.24 -21.54 3.16
N CYS A 185 0.96 -22.10 3.06
CA CYS A 185 2.13 -21.66 3.83
C CYS A 185 3.33 -21.53 2.90
N ASP A 186 4.04 -20.40 3.01
CA ASP A 186 5.34 -20.18 2.38
C ASP A 186 6.40 -19.91 3.47
N PRO A 187 7.20 -20.91 3.87
CA PRO A 187 8.16 -20.78 4.97
C PRO A 187 9.40 -19.96 4.61
N ALA A 188 9.54 -19.56 3.33
CA ALA A 188 10.65 -18.74 2.83
C ALA A 188 10.14 -17.51 2.07
N MET A 189 8.96 -16.99 2.46
CA MET A 189 8.25 -15.89 1.79
C MET A 189 9.06 -14.58 1.66
N GLY A 190 10.12 -14.42 2.45
CA GLY A 190 10.93 -13.20 2.47
C GLY A 190 10.08 -11.93 2.63
N PHE A 191 10.50 -10.83 2.02
CA PHE A 191 9.70 -9.58 1.95
C PHE A 191 8.52 -9.66 0.95
N ARG A 192 8.31 -10.82 0.31
CA ARG A 192 7.55 -10.98 -0.93
C ARG A 192 6.58 -12.15 -0.77
N VAL A 193 5.50 -11.94 -0.02
CA VAL A 193 4.34 -12.85 0.22
C VAL A 193 3.57 -13.18 -1.09
N ILE A 194 4.25 -13.16 -2.24
CA ILE A 194 3.70 -13.17 -3.58
C ILE A 194 3.04 -14.51 -3.89
N ILE A 195 3.59 -15.64 -3.42
CA ILE A 195 2.98 -16.96 -3.66
C ILE A 195 1.62 -17.06 -2.95
N VAL A 196 1.53 -16.61 -1.70
CA VAL A 196 0.29 -16.63 -0.92
C VAL A 196 -0.72 -15.62 -1.47
N ILE A 197 -0.27 -14.42 -1.87
CA ILE A 197 -1.12 -13.41 -2.52
C ILE A 197 -1.66 -13.93 -3.86
N GLU A 198 -0.82 -14.54 -4.68
CA GLU A 198 -1.24 -15.07 -5.99
C GLU A 198 -2.22 -16.22 -5.83
N ALA A 199 -1.98 -17.10 -4.87
CA ALA A 199 -2.92 -18.16 -4.55
C ALA A 199 -4.28 -17.62 -4.07
N ASN A 200 -4.28 -16.57 -3.23
CA ASN A 200 -5.51 -15.90 -2.81
C ASN A 200 -6.23 -15.22 -4.00
N SER A 201 -5.49 -14.56 -4.89
CA SER A 201 -6.03 -13.95 -6.11
C SER A 201 -6.65 -15.01 -7.05
N TYR A 202 -6.01 -16.16 -7.20
CA TYR A 202 -6.50 -17.30 -7.96
C TYR A 202 -7.85 -17.80 -7.42
N VAL A 203 -7.94 -18.01 -6.10
CA VAL A 203 -9.17 -18.42 -5.41
C VAL A 203 -10.28 -17.39 -5.62
N ASN A 204 -10.00 -16.09 -5.43
CA ASN A 204 -10.97 -15.02 -5.61
C ASN A 204 -11.48 -14.92 -7.06
N THR A 205 -10.59 -15.04 -8.04
CA THR A 205 -10.93 -15.00 -9.47
C THR A 205 -11.78 -16.21 -9.87
N ARG A 206 -11.42 -17.42 -9.39
CA ARG A 206 -12.18 -18.64 -9.66
C ARG A 206 -13.55 -18.62 -9.00
N SER A 207 -13.63 -18.20 -7.74
CA SER A 207 -14.89 -17.99 -7.02
C SER A 207 -15.78 -17.00 -7.78
N SER A 208 -15.25 -15.86 -8.20
CA SER A 208 -15.98 -14.84 -8.98
C SER A 208 -16.51 -15.35 -10.32
N ARG A 209 -15.78 -16.23 -11.01
CA ARG A 209 -16.26 -16.88 -12.26
C ARG A 209 -17.36 -17.92 -12.00
N LEU A 210 -17.42 -18.50 -10.81
CA LEU A 210 -18.43 -19.48 -10.40
C LEU A 210 -19.69 -18.81 -9.80
N LEU A 211 -19.55 -17.61 -9.22
CA LEU A 211 -20.63 -16.82 -8.63
C LEU A 211 -21.78 -16.41 -9.58
N PRO A 212 -21.63 -16.18 -10.91
CA PRO A 212 -22.79 -16.00 -11.79
C PRO A 212 -23.73 -17.23 -11.83
N LYS A 213 -23.33 -18.38 -11.27
CA LYS A 213 -24.15 -19.59 -11.18
C LYS A 213 -24.75 -19.87 -9.80
N PHE A 214 -24.38 -19.13 -8.75
CA PHE A 214 -24.90 -19.37 -7.40
C PHE A 214 -25.27 -18.06 -6.70
N LYS A 215 -26.54 -17.96 -6.26
CA LYS A 215 -27.05 -16.87 -5.43
C LYS A 215 -26.12 -16.69 -4.23
N ALA A 216 -25.55 -15.49 -4.11
CA ALA A 216 -24.54 -15.15 -3.11
C ALA A 216 -25.05 -15.35 -1.68
N GLN A 217 -24.27 -16.10 -0.88
CA GLN A 217 -24.26 -15.97 0.57
C GLN A 217 -22.85 -15.47 0.93
N LYS A 218 -22.77 -14.25 1.47
CA LYS A 218 -21.52 -13.62 1.92
C LYS A 218 -20.87 -14.51 2.99
N ILE A 219 -19.65 -15.00 2.73
CA ILE A 219 -18.79 -15.60 3.75
C ILE A 219 -17.69 -14.58 4.04
N ASN A 220 -17.72 -14.02 5.25
CA ASN A 220 -16.62 -13.27 5.83
C ASN A 220 -15.57 -14.29 6.30
N SER A 221 -14.49 -14.47 5.56
CA SER A 221 -13.26 -15.01 6.12
C SER A 221 -12.09 -14.10 5.75
N TRP A 222 -11.59 -13.45 6.79
CA TRP A 222 -10.39 -12.62 6.77
C TRP A 222 -9.21 -13.56 6.96
N CYS A 223 -8.34 -13.68 5.95
CA CYS A 223 -7.01 -14.27 6.19
C CYS A 223 -6.10 -13.16 6.72
N ALA A 224 -5.83 -13.23 8.02
CA ALA A 224 -4.73 -12.53 8.65
C ALA A 224 -3.42 -13.25 8.32
N ALA A 225 -2.39 -12.49 7.97
CA ALA A 225 -0.99 -12.85 8.16
C ALA A 225 -0.36 -11.79 9.06
#